data_AF-A0A2S1SWG0-F1
#
_entry.id   AF-A0A2S1SWG0-F1
#
_cell.length_a   1.000
_cell.length_b   1.000
_cell.length_c   1.000
_cell.angle_alpha   90.00
_cell.angle_beta   90.00
_cell.angle_gamma   90.00
#
_symmetry.space_group_name_H-M   'P 1'
#
loop_
_entity.id
_entity.type
_entity.pdbx_description
1 polymer ?
#
loop_
_entity_poly.entity_id
_entity_poly.type
_entity_poly.pdbx_seq_one_letter_code
_entity_poly.pdbx_strand_id
1 'polypeptide(L)'
;MKKLAWATKGLAAVTGAVLAGAVMAPSAAAADVTPDAMTIAQEVTGLAFGDGNGKRCRIAERDISTAIVDDPAAGTPETVVRVTTDRKGNAYLYDSRNPGVWTPLALVPGTPDCTEDLDIVADDGDGTAATDEVLITLLAGSGKIYEVRCDITPGVPLTGSNIGTQCAPGFTQLPGTPV
;
A
#
# COMPACT_ATOMS: atom_id res chain seq x y z
N MET A 1 -20.94 -24.17 45.91
CA MET A 1 -19.69 -24.53 46.61
C MET A 1 -19.12 -25.83 46.05
N LYS A 2 -18.10 -25.76 45.17
CA LYS A 2 -17.11 -26.81 44.95
C LYS A 2 -15.78 -26.11 44.63
N LYS A 3 -14.73 -26.46 45.38
CA LYS A 3 -13.36 -25.95 45.30
C LYS A 3 -12.45 -27.00 44.63
N LEU A 4 -11.23 -26.55 44.29
CA LEU A 4 -9.98 -27.28 44.01
C LEU A 4 -9.79 -27.69 42.53
N ALA A 5 -8.61 -27.58 41.89
CA ALA A 5 -7.28 -27.12 42.29
C ALA A 5 -6.44 -26.78 41.04
N TRP A 6 -5.35 -26.05 41.29
CA TRP A 6 -4.24 -25.65 40.40
C TRP A 6 -3.62 -26.75 39.52
N ALA A 7 -3.07 -26.32 38.37
CA ALA A 7 -1.83 -26.84 37.80
C ALA A 7 -1.02 -25.71 37.14
N THR A 8 -0.02 -25.21 37.87
CA THR A 8 1.13 -24.46 37.34
C THR A 8 2.18 -25.45 36.84
N LYS A 9 2.82 -25.16 35.69
CA LYS A 9 4.26 -25.35 35.38
C LYS A 9 4.52 -25.28 33.87
N GLY A 10 5.42 -24.40 33.46
CA GLY A 10 5.97 -24.38 32.10
C GLY A 10 6.72 -23.11 31.71
N LEU A 11 7.60 -22.59 32.57
CA LEU A 11 8.59 -21.58 32.16
C LEU A 11 9.70 -22.29 31.38
N ALA A 12 9.80 -22.04 30.08
CA ALA A 12 11.00 -22.34 29.31
C ALA A 12 11.90 -21.10 29.32
N ALA A 13 12.91 -21.12 30.19
CA ALA A 13 14.04 -20.21 30.15
C ALA A 13 14.94 -20.62 28.97
N VAL A 14 15.04 -19.76 27.95
CA VAL A 14 16.13 -19.84 26.97
C VAL A 14 17.09 -18.69 27.28
N THR A 15 18.19 -19.07 27.92
CA THR A 15 19.33 -18.22 28.22
C THR A 15 20.44 -18.53 27.22
N GLY A 16 21.03 -17.49 26.62
CA GLY A 16 22.30 -17.55 25.89
C GLY A 16 22.25 -16.72 24.61
N ALA A 17 23.15 -15.79 24.31
CA ALA A 17 24.35 -15.31 24.99
C ALA A 17 24.63 -13.88 24.51
N VAL A 18 25.03 -12.98 25.41
CA VAL A 18 25.54 -11.63 25.05
C VAL A 18 27.01 -11.80 24.69
N LEU A 19 27.35 -11.68 23.41
CA LEU A 19 28.73 -11.49 22.97
C LEU A 19 29.03 -9.99 22.97
N ALA A 20 29.46 -9.51 24.14
CA ALA A 20 30.20 -8.27 24.27
C ALA A 20 31.62 -8.49 23.73
N GLY A 21 31.82 -8.22 22.45
CA GLY A 21 33.13 -8.14 21.81
C GLY A 21 33.43 -6.68 21.44
N ALA A 22 34.09 -5.97 22.34
CA ALA A 22 34.73 -4.71 22.00
C ALA A 22 36.10 -4.97 21.35
N VAL A 23 36.53 -3.98 20.56
CA VAL A 23 37.88 -3.76 19.97
C VAL A 23 38.13 -4.43 18.62
N MET A 24 38.01 -3.63 17.55
CA MET A 24 39.12 -3.18 16.69
C MET A 24 38.49 -2.50 15.46
N ALA A 25 38.58 -1.17 15.37
CA ALA A 25 38.46 -0.49 14.09
C ALA A 25 39.75 -0.76 13.28
N PRO A 26 39.68 -1.21 12.01
CA PRO A 26 40.76 -1.04 11.07
C PRO A 26 40.48 0.20 10.23
N SER A 27 41.41 1.16 10.34
CA SER A 27 41.61 2.22 9.37
C SER A 27 41.65 1.67 7.94
N ALA A 28 41.13 2.47 7.02
CA ALA A 28 41.11 2.32 5.57
C ALA A 28 42.29 1.53 4.94
N ALA A 29 41.97 0.59 4.04
CA ALA A 29 42.75 0.30 2.84
C ALA A 29 41.94 -0.51 1.81
N ALA A 30 41.56 0.19 0.74
CA ALA A 30 41.53 -0.24 -0.67
C ALA A 30 40.80 -1.53 -1.10
N ALA A 31 39.78 -1.28 -1.94
CA ALA A 31 39.50 -1.94 -3.22
C ALA A 31 39.09 -3.42 -3.21
N ASP A 32 37.77 -3.65 -3.15
CA ASP A 32 37.08 -4.33 -4.25
C ASP A 32 35.58 -3.98 -4.21
N VAL A 33 35.16 -3.07 -5.08
CA VAL A 33 33.74 -2.68 -5.21
C VAL A 33 33.06 -3.78 -6.00
N THR A 34 32.60 -4.81 -5.30
CA THR A 34 31.55 -5.70 -5.82
C THR A 34 30.22 -4.93 -5.79
N PRO A 35 29.48 -4.85 -6.91
CA PRO A 35 28.26 -4.04 -6.99
C PRO A 35 27.09 -4.56 -6.13
N ASP A 36 27.19 -5.75 -5.56
CA ASP A 36 26.13 -6.37 -4.73
C ASP A 36 26.12 -5.93 -3.27
N ALA A 37 27.22 -5.37 -2.73
CA ALA A 37 27.24 -4.90 -1.34
C ALA A 37 26.64 -3.50 -1.17
N MET A 38 26.55 -2.71 -2.26
CA MET A 38 25.92 -1.38 -2.22
C MET A 38 24.40 -1.44 -2.18
N THR A 39 23.76 -2.52 -2.64
CA THR A 39 22.29 -2.63 -2.71
C THR A 39 21.66 -2.88 -1.34
N ILE A 40 22.25 -3.70 -0.47
CA ILE A 40 21.63 -4.06 0.82
C ILE A 40 21.74 -2.92 1.84
N ALA A 41 22.88 -2.23 1.92
CA ALA A 41 23.02 -1.08 2.83
C ALA A 41 22.14 0.11 2.40
N GLN A 42 21.88 0.25 1.09
CA GLN A 42 20.93 1.19 0.51
C GLN A 42 19.45 0.79 0.68
N GLU A 43 19.16 -0.48 0.89
CA GLU A 43 17.81 -0.95 1.25
C GLU A 43 17.49 -0.80 2.74
N VAL A 44 18.51 -0.80 3.62
CA VAL A 44 18.33 -0.69 5.09
C VAL A 44 18.49 0.75 5.61
N THR A 45 19.23 1.61 4.90
CA THR A 45 19.19 3.06 5.15
C THR A 45 18.18 3.67 4.20
N GLY A 46 17.01 4.08 4.70
CA GLY A 46 15.91 4.66 3.93
C GLY A 46 16.23 6.00 3.23
N LEU A 47 17.29 6.05 2.44
CA LEU A 47 17.80 7.20 1.73
C LEU A 47 17.41 7.11 0.25
N ALA A 48 16.21 7.61 0.01
CA ALA A 48 15.63 8.07 -1.24
C ALA A 48 16.55 8.02 -2.50
N PHE A 49 16.31 7.05 -3.39
CA PHE A 49 16.77 7.12 -4.77
C PHE A 49 15.91 8.10 -5.54
N GLY A 50 16.30 9.38 -5.49
CA GLY A 50 15.79 10.36 -6.44
C GLY A 50 16.44 10.15 -7.79
N ASP A 51 15.63 9.92 -8.83
CA ASP A 51 16.03 10.23 -10.20
C ASP A 51 16.34 11.73 -10.32
N GLY A 52 17.20 12.08 -11.27
CA GLY A 52 17.84 13.39 -11.46
C GLY A 52 16.94 14.63 -11.65
N ASN A 53 15.65 14.56 -11.34
CA ASN A 53 14.65 15.61 -11.51
C ASN A 53 14.09 16.21 -10.19
N GLY A 54 14.68 15.91 -9.03
CA GLY A 54 14.43 16.67 -7.79
C GLY A 54 13.06 16.47 -7.11
N LYS A 55 12.16 15.65 -7.65
CA LYS A 55 10.95 15.20 -6.96
C LYS A 55 11.22 13.84 -6.32
N ARG A 56 11.54 13.81 -5.02
CA ARG A 56 11.63 12.54 -4.27
C ARG A 56 10.33 12.37 -3.51
N CYS A 57 9.60 11.29 -3.74
CA CYS A 57 8.78 10.75 -2.66
C CYS A 57 9.72 10.47 -1.49
N ARG A 58 9.30 10.76 -0.25
CA ARG A 58 9.89 10.00 0.86
C ARG A 58 9.66 8.53 0.52
N ILE A 59 10.58 7.65 0.93
CA ILE A 59 10.38 6.21 0.69
C ILE A 59 9.03 5.86 1.31
N ALA A 60 8.03 5.65 0.46
CA ALA A 60 6.71 5.26 0.88
C ALA A 60 6.87 3.86 1.44
N GLU A 61 6.42 3.65 2.68
CA GLU A 61 6.20 2.28 3.12
C GLU A 61 5.22 1.64 2.12
N ARG A 62 5.55 0.44 1.64
CA ARG A 62 4.64 -0.25 0.73
C ARG A 62 3.47 -0.76 1.54
N ASP A 63 2.41 0.03 1.58
CA ASP A 63 1.14 -0.40 2.15
C ASP A 63 0.25 -1.05 1.09
N ILE A 64 -0.63 -1.93 1.55
CA ILE A 64 -1.68 -2.56 0.79
C ILE A 64 -2.98 -2.37 1.57
N SER A 65 -3.80 -1.43 1.12
CA SER A 65 -5.18 -1.32 1.61
C SER A 65 -6.10 -2.21 0.76
N THR A 66 -7.07 -2.85 1.42
CA THR A 66 -7.98 -3.84 0.82
C THR A 66 -9.41 -3.53 1.22
N ALA A 67 -10.30 -3.50 0.24
CA ALA A 67 -11.74 -3.44 0.43
C ALA A 67 -12.40 -4.67 -0.21
N ILE A 68 -13.53 -5.06 0.37
CA ILE A 68 -14.40 -6.08 -0.20
C ILE A 68 -15.66 -5.36 -0.66
N VAL A 69 -16.01 -5.59 -1.92
CA VAL A 69 -17.23 -5.10 -2.55
C VAL A 69 -18.20 -6.26 -2.61
N ASP A 70 -19.29 -6.14 -1.85
CA ASP A 70 -20.32 -7.16 -1.72
C ASP A 70 -21.57 -6.78 -2.52
N ASP A 71 -21.95 -7.65 -3.45
CA ASP A 71 -23.29 -7.61 -4.06
C ASP A 71 -24.11 -8.80 -3.55
N PRO A 72 -24.85 -8.65 -2.43
CA PRO A 72 -25.69 -9.71 -1.89
C PRO A 72 -26.88 -10.06 -2.80
N ALA A 73 -27.22 -9.21 -3.78
CA ALA A 73 -28.33 -9.43 -4.70
C ALA A 73 -27.92 -10.24 -5.95
N ALA A 74 -26.68 -10.13 -6.41
CA ALA A 74 -26.21 -10.82 -7.61
C ALA A 74 -25.78 -12.28 -7.40
N GLY A 75 -25.63 -12.74 -6.15
CA GLY A 75 -25.15 -14.10 -5.86
C GLY A 75 -23.72 -14.36 -6.41
N THR A 76 -22.97 -13.28 -6.66
CA THR A 76 -21.59 -13.31 -7.12
C THR A 76 -20.64 -13.47 -5.93
N PRO A 77 -19.45 -14.07 -6.13
CA PRO A 77 -18.43 -14.08 -5.11
C PRO A 77 -18.00 -12.64 -4.78
N GLU A 78 -17.74 -12.39 -3.50
CA GLU A 78 -17.22 -11.12 -2.96
C GLU A 78 -16.06 -10.62 -3.84
N THR A 79 -16.15 -9.39 -4.33
CA THR A 79 -15.09 -8.80 -5.16
C THR A 79 -14.06 -8.14 -4.26
N VAL A 80 -12.81 -8.58 -4.35
CA VAL A 80 -11.71 -8.01 -3.58
C VAL A 80 -11.02 -6.94 -4.42
N VAL A 81 -11.01 -5.71 -3.90
CA VAL A 81 -10.32 -4.58 -4.50
C VAL A 81 -9.16 -4.18 -3.59
N ARG A 82 -7.99 -3.93 -4.16
CA ARG A 82 -6.81 -3.52 -3.39
C ARG A 82 -6.12 -2.36 -4.06
N VAL A 83 -5.44 -1.57 -3.25
CA VAL A 83 -4.56 -0.50 -3.70
C VAL A 83 -3.20 -0.64 -3.05
N THR A 84 -2.15 -0.27 -3.78
CA THR A 84 -0.78 -0.30 -3.27
C THR A 84 0.09 0.71 -4.02
N THR A 85 1.28 0.97 -3.47
CA THR A 85 2.33 1.78 -4.11
C THR A 85 3.57 0.95 -4.45
N ASP A 86 4.30 1.38 -5.48
CA ASP A 86 5.67 0.95 -5.70
C ASP A 86 6.68 1.82 -4.91
N ARG A 87 7.96 1.45 -4.98
CA ARG A 87 9.05 2.20 -4.31
C ARG A 87 9.25 3.62 -4.86
N LYS A 88 8.61 3.97 -5.99
CA LYS A 88 8.67 5.29 -6.62
C LYS A 88 7.44 6.15 -6.28
N GLY A 89 6.48 5.62 -5.53
CA GLY A 89 5.24 6.31 -5.18
C GLY A 89 4.18 6.26 -6.27
N ASN A 90 4.31 5.38 -7.28
CA ASN A 90 3.25 5.12 -8.23
C ASN A 90 2.18 4.26 -7.56
N ALA A 91 0.92 4.68 -7.64
CA ALA A 91 -0.20 3.94 -7.07
C ALA A 91 -0.85 2.99 -8.11
N TYR A 92 -1.28 1.83 -7.65
CA TYR A 92 -1.86 0.77 -8.46
C TYR A 92 -3.11 0.21 -7.79
N LEU A 93 -4.07 -0.21 -8.61
CA LEU A 93 -5.29 -0.89 -8.20
C LEU A 93 -5.30 -2.34 -8.69
N TYR A 94 -5.72 -3.24 -7.83
CA TYR A 94 -6.02 -4.64 -8.14
C TYR A 94 -7.50 -4.90 -8.00
N ASP A 95 -8.04 -5.67 -8.92
CA ASP A 95 -9.42 -6.15 -8.94
C ASP A 95 -9.40 -7.68 -9.08
N SER A 96 -10.02 -8.40 -8.15
CA SER A 96 -10.04 -9.86 -8.16
C SER A 96 -10.73 -10.46 -9.39
N ARG A 97 -11.56 -9.69 -10.11
CA ARG A 97 -12.18 -10.09 -11.38
C ARG A 97 -11.17 -10.10 -12.54
N ASN A 98 -10.00 -9.48 -12.37
CA ASN A 98 -8.90 -9.49 -13.33
C ASN A 98 -7.59 -9.93 -12.66
N PRO A 99 -7.47 -11.22 -12.29
CA PRO A 99 -6.36 -11.71 -11.48
C PRO A 99 -5.01 -11.54 -12.19
N GLY A 100 -3.99 -11.16 -11.42
CA GLY A 100 -2.62 -10.97 -11.90
C GLY A 100 -2.34 -9.61 -12.54
N VAL A 101 -3.34 -8.74 -12.65
CA VAL A 101 -3.18 -7.40 -13.24
C VAL A 101 -3.26 -6.33 -12.16
N TRP A 102 -2.25 -5.48 -12.11
CA TRP A 102 -2.22 -4.24 -11.30
C TRP A 102 -2.35 -3.06 -12.24
N THR A 103 -3.52 -2.40 -12.20
CA THR A 103 -3.84 -1.27 -13.07
C THR A 103 -3.26 0.02 -12.48
N PRO A 104 -2.43 0.78 -13.22
CA PRO A 104 -1.89 2.03 -12.71
C PRO A 104 -2.99 3.08 -12.47
N LEU A 105 -3.01 3.68 -11.28
CA LEU A 105 -3.94 4.77 -10.97
C LEU A 105 -3.57 6.07 -11.70
N ALA A 106 -2.34 6.20 -12.22
CA ALA A 106 -1.94 7.32 -13.08
C ALA A 106 -2.81 7.48 -14.35
N LEU A 107 -3.60 6.46 -14.71
CA LEU A 107 -4.59 6.51 -15.79
C LEU A 107 -5.87 7.28 -15.39
N VAL A 108 -6.07 7.53 -14.10
CA VAL A 108 -7.15 8.35 -13.55
C VAL A 108 -6.68 9.81 -13.47
N PRO A 109 -7.42 10.78 -14.03
CA PRO A 109 -7.05 12.19 -13.98
C PRO A 109 -6.84 12.68 -12.54
N GLY A 110 -5.91 13.60 -12.34
CA GLY A 110 -5.66 14.21 -11.02
C GLY A 110 -4.85 13.35 -10.05
N THR A 111 -4.47 12.13 -10.42
CA THR A 111 -3.62 11.26 -9.59
C THR A 111 -2.30 11.96 -9.27
N PRO A 112 -1.85 12.00 -8.01
CA PRO A 112 -0.56 12.55 -7.65
C PRO A 112 0.60 11.80 -8.31
N ASP A 113 1.61 12.54 -8.78
CA ASP A 113 2.87 11.98 -9.29
C ASP A 113 3.63 11.14 -8.23
N CYS A 114 3.30 11.34 -6.96
CA CYS A 114 4.01 10.79 -5.82
C CYS A 114 3.02 10.54 -4.68
N THR A 115 2.69 9.27 -4.46
CA THR A 115 1.83 8.81 -3.36
C THR A 115 2.70 8.21 -2.25
N GLU A 116 2.56 8.73 -1.03
CA GLU A 116 3.27 8.25 0.16
C GLU A 116 2.43 7.30 1.01
N ASP A 117 1.11 7.47 1.00
CA ASP A 117 0.16 6.64 1.72
C ASP A 117 -1.15 6.54 0.94
N LEU A 118 -1.95 5.51 1.21
CA LEU A 118 -3.15 5.20 0.45
C LEU A 118 -4.17 4.44 1.31
N ASP A 119 -5.43 4.64 0.98
CA ASP A 119 -6.53 3.87 1.55
C ASP A 119 -7.60 3.57 0.50
N ILE A 120 -8.36 2.50 0.73
CA ILE A 120 -9.51 2.12 -0.07
C ILE A 120 -10.66 1.67 0.82
N VAL A 121 -11.84 2.17 0.52
CA VAL A 121 -13.08 1.77 1.18
C VAL A 121 -14.09 1.42 0.09
N ALA A 122 -14.81 0.32 0.28
CA ALA A 122 -15.99 0.01 -0.52
C ALA A 122 -17.22 0.59 0.16
N ASP A 123 -18.09 1.18 -0.65
CA ASP A 123 -19.46 1.51 -0.26
C ASP A 123 -20.38 0.63 -1.10
N ASP A 124 -20.95 -0.39 -0.45
CA ASP A 124 -21.86 -1.37 -1.07
C ASP A 124 -23.23 -0.75 -1.42
N GLY A 125 -23.40 0.57 -1.20
CA GLY A 125 -24.65 1.27 -1.39
C GLY A 125 -25.77 0.70 -0.51
N ASP A 126 -27.01 1.00 -0.85
CA ASP A 126 -28.19 0.46 -0.15
C ASP A 126 -28.64 -0.91 -0.68
N GLY A 127 -27.79 -1.58 -1.47
CA GLY A 127 -28.11 -2.84 -2.16
C GLY A 127 -29.08 -2.69 -3.34
N THR A 128 -29.45 -1.47 -3.72
CA THR A 128 -30.27 -1.18 -4.92
C THR A 128 -29.51 -0.43 -6.01
N ALA A 129 -28.25 -0.08 -5.74
CA ALA A 129 -27.37 0.60 -6.68
C ALA A 129 -27.05 -0.30 -7.88
N ALA A 130 -27.02 0.28 -9.09
CA ALA A 130 -26.62 -0.42 -10.31
C ALA A 130 -25.09 -0.61 -10.41
N THR A 131 -24.34 -0.01 -9.49
CA THR A 131 -22.88 0.01 -9.43
C THR A 131 -22.44 -0.09 -7.99
N ASP A 132 -21.31 -0.75 -7.78
CA ASP A 132 -20.62 -0.73 -6.49
C ASP A 132 -19.74 0.51 -6.45
N GLU A 133 -19.68 1.22 -5.32
CA GLU A 133 -18.81 2.39 -5.19
C GLU A 133 -17.54 2.02 -4.43
N VAL A 134 -16.41 2.50 -4.93
CA VAL A 134 -15.13 2.44 -4.22
C VAL A 134 -14.55 3.83 -4.07
N LEU A 135 -14.21 4.19 -2.83
CA LEU A 135 -13.50 5.40 -2.48
C LEU A 135 -12.01 5.10 -2.34
N ILE A 136 -11.17 5.81 -3.09
CA ILE A 136 -9.71 5.70 -2.97
C ILE A 136 -9.15 7.03 -2.50
N THR A 137 -8.35 6.98 -1.45
CA THR A 137 -7.67 8.14 -0.88
C THR A 137 -6.16 7.99 -1.05
N LEU A 138 -5.48 9.04 -1.52
CA LEU A 138 -4.04 9.08 -1.72
C LEU A 138 -3.44 10.27 -0.97
N LEU A 139 -2.49 10.00 -0.07
CA LEU A 139 -1.62 11.03 0.50
C LEU A 139 -0.47 11.30 -0.47
N ALA A 140 -0.45 12.48 -1.06
CA ALA A 140 0.65 12.87 -1.92
C ALA A 140 1.88 13.25 -1.09
N GLY A 141 3.09 13.12 -1.66
CA GLY A 141 4.33 13.59 -1.00
C GLY A 141 4.42 15.11 -0.77
N SER A 142 3.41 15.86 -1.18
CA SER A 142 3.21 17.26 -0.79
C SER A 142 2.50 17.43 0.56
N GLY A 143 2.09 16.34 1.22
CA GLY A 143 1.24 16.32 2.42
C GLY A 143 -0.25 16.51 2.13
N LYS A 144 -0.64 16.72 0.86
CA LYS A 144 -2.03 16.90 0.46
C LYS A 144 -2.71 15.57 0.21
N ILE A 145 -3.97 15.45 0.62
CA ILE A 145 -4.79 14.27 0.35
C ILE A 145 -5.60 14.49 -0.93
N TYR A 146 -5.71 13.43 -1.72
CA TYR A 146 -6.50 13.36 -2.94
C TYR A 146 -7.49 12.21 -2.82
N GLU A 147 -8.72 12.42 -3.28
CA GLU A 147 -9.80 11.43 -3.22
C GLU A 147 -10.44 11.25 -4.59
N VAL A 148 -10.76 10.00 -4.93
CA VAL A 148 -11.59 9.66 -6.08
C VAL A 148 -12.67 8.66 -5.69
N ARG A 149 -13.84 8.81 -6.31
CA ARG A 149 -14.92 7.82 -6.30
C ARG A 149 -14.91 7.08 -7.62
N CYS A 150 -14.98 5.76 -7.56
CA CYS A 150 -15.04 4.89 -8.71
C CYS A 150 -16.35 4.12 -8.69
N ASP A 151 -17.17 4.32 -9.72
CA ASP A 151 -18.38 3.54 -9.96
C ASP A 151 -17.99 2.26 -10.68
N ILE A 152 -18.09 1.13 -9.99
CA ILE A 152 -17.74 -0.17 -10.51
C ILE A 152 -19.00 -0.85 -11.04
N THR A 153 -18.99 -1.16 -12.34
CA THR A 153 -20.07 -1.96 -12.93
C THR A 153 -19.93 -3.43 -12.51
N PRO A 154 -20.98 -4.06 -11.94
CA PRO A 154 -20.93 -5.45 -11.52
C PRO A 154 -20.54 -6.39 -12.68
N GLY A 155 -19.67 -7.34 -12.39
CA GLY A 155 -19.16 -8.31 -13.37
C GLY A 155 -18.19 -7.74 -14.42
N VAL A 156 -17.93 -6.42 -14.44
CA VAL A 156 -16.96 -5.81 -15.36
C VAL A 156 -15.67 -5.51 -14.61
N PRO A 157 -14.54 -6.17 -14.93
CA PRO A 157 -13.28 -5.91 -14.26
C PRO A 157 -12.75 -4.49 -14.54
N LEU A 158 -12.08 -3.92 -13.54
CA LEU A 158 -11.26 -2.72 -13.71
C LEU A 158 -9.97 -3.05 -14.47
N THR A 159 -9.67 -2.26 -15.49
CA THR A 159 -8.57 -2.42 -16.42
C THR A 159 -8.00 -1.05 -16.80
N GLY A 160 -6.82 -1.03 -17.42
CA GLY A 160 -6.24 0.23 -17.92
C GLY A 160 -7.12 0.96 -18.94
N SER A 161 -8.02 0.28 -19.65
CA SER A 161 -8.90 0.90 -20.65
C SER A 161 -10.16 1.55 -20.08
N ASN A 162 -10.61 1.17 -18.89
CA ASN A 162 -11.87 1.66 -18.31
C ASN A 162 -11.70 2.36 -16.96
N ILE A 163 -10.55 2.25 -16.28
CA ILE A 163 -10.38 2.84 -14.95
C ILE A 163 -10.57 4.35 -14.94
N GLY A 164 -10.10 5.06 -15.98
CA GLY A 164 -10.28 6.51 -16.09
C GLY A 164 -11.74 6.95 -16.26
N THR A 165 -12.57 6.12 -16.89
CA THR A 165 -14.01 6.40 -17.05
C THR A 165 -14.81 6.02 -15.83
N GLN A 166 -14.49 4.88 -15.19
CA GLN A 166 -15.17 4.41 -13.98
C GLN A 166 -14.86 5.32 -12.77
N CYS A 167 -13.68 5.92 -12.73
CA CYS A 167 -13.27 6.84 -11.67
C CYS A 167 -13.39 8.32 -12.07
N ALA A 168 -14.26 8.66 -13.04
CA ALA A 168 -14.43 10.04 -13.48
C ALA A 168 -15.18 10.88 -12.41
N PRO A 169 -14.82 12.16 -12.20
CA PRO A 169 -13.91 12.99 -13.00
C PRO A 169 -12.43 12.78 -12.71
N GLY A 170 -12.08 11.95 -11.74
CA GLY A 170 -10.73 11.67 -11.29
C GLY A 170 -10.48 12.13 -9.85
N PHE A 171 -9.22 12.06 -9.43
CA PHE A 171 -8.79 12.49 -8.12
C PHE A 171 -8.93 13.99 -7.95
N THR A 172 -9.51 14.38 -6.81
CA THR A 172 -9.65 15.77 -6.39
C THR A 172 -8.94 15.98 -5.06
N GLN A 173 -8.23 17.11 -4.94
CA GLN A 173 -7.55 17.43 -3.69
C GLN A 173 -8.60 17.75 -2.62
N LEU A 174 -8.52 17.09 -1.45
CA LEU A 174 -9.35 17.42 -0.30
C LEU A 174 -8.94 18.80 0.26
N PRO A 175 -9.85 19.80 0.23
CA PRO A 175 -9.55 21.14 0.75
C PRO A 175 -9.29 21.11 2.25
N GLY A 176 -8.34 21.92 2.71
CA GLY A 176 -8.04 22.05 4.15
C GLY A 176 -7.27 20.87 4.74
N THR A 177 -6.69 19.99 3.92
CA THR A 177 -5.74 18.97 4.39
C THR A 177 -4.61 19.65 5.20
N PRO A 178 -4.37 19.27 6.47
CA PRO A 178 -3.26 19.83 7.26
C PRO A 178 -1.93 19.34 6.69
N VAL A 179 -0.97 20.26 6.52
CA VAL A 179 0.39 20.00 6.01
C VAL A 179 1.45 20.42 7.01
#